data_AF-A0A925Z8F8-F1
#
_entry.id   AF-A0A925Z8F8-F1
#
_cell.length_a   1.000
_cell.length_b   1.000
_cell.length_c   1.000
_cell.angle_alpha   90.00
_cell.angle_beta   90.00
_cell.angle_gamma   90.00
#
_symmetry.space_group_name_H-M   'P 1'
#
loop_
_entity.id
_entity.type
_entity.pdbx_description
1 polymer ?
#
loop_
_entity_poly.entity_id
_entity_poly.type
_entity_poly.pdbx_seq_one_letter_code
_entity_poly.pdbx_strand_id
1 'polypeptide(L)'
;MKCSRSFLAGAAALCLAASAQAQTVCSVTDITPTAQACAGFYNGNLLNGSPADLTAQTSALALLGFAWDGNFNGVEKVEGLNGSQTVDFTTLLQGISYVAFHFGNGQGGPGNATAFYRLDAGAGVDVLTLAYNASSNAVLYSTQVTAVPEPQTYALMLAGLGVMGFMASRRRQA
;
A
#
# COMPACT_ATOMS: atom_id res chain seq x y z
N MET A 1 -16.68 -67.72 -3.34
CA MET A 1 -15.44 -67.07 -3.81
C MET A 1 -15.81 -65.81 -4.56
N LYS A 2 -15.12 -64.70 -4.21
CA LYS A 2 -14.98 -63.42 -4.93
C LYS A 2 -16.17 -62.46 -4.97
N CYS A 3 -16.10 -61.57 -3.98
CA CYS A 3 -16.56 -60.18 -3.92
C CYS A 3 -16.06 -59.35 -5.12
N SER A 4 -16.85 -58.37 -5.58
CA SER A 4 -16.29 -57.10 -6.05
C SER A 4 -17.33 -55.97 -5.93
N ARG A 5 -17.06 -55.04 -5.02
CA ARG A 5 -17.75 -53.77 -4.82
C ARG A 5 -17.07 -52.73 -5.72
N SER A 6 -17.81 -52.12 -6.64
CA SER A 6 -17.34 -50.93 -7.37
C SER A 6 -17.76 -49.67 -6.61
N PHE A 7 -16.81 -49.06 -5.89
CA PHE A 7 -16.92 -47.70 -5.36
C PHE A 7 -16.54 -46.72 -6.47
N LEU A 8 -17.46 -45.84 -6.88
CA LEU A 8 -17.15 -44.65 -7.67
C LEU A 8 -16.69 -43.54 -6.71
N ALA A 9 -15.39 -43.26 -6.72
CA ALA A 9 -14.81 -42.08 -6.07
C ALA A 9 -14.98 -40.87 -7.00
N GLY A 10 -15.76 -39.88 -6.56
CA GLY A 10 -15.82 -38.57 -7.21
C GLY A 10 -14.55 -37.77 -6.90
N ALA A 11 -13.76 -37.49 -7.93
CA ALA A 11 -12.59 -36.62 -7.82
C ALA A 11 -13.05 -35.16 -7.79
N ALA A 12 -12.97 -34.52 -6.62
CA ALA A 12 -13.04 -33.07 -6.50
C ALA A 12 -11.71 -32.49 -7.01
N ALA A 13 -11.76 -31.81 -8.17
CA ALA A 13 -10.62 -31.07 -8.69
C ALA A 13 -10.36 -29.85 -7.80
N LEU A 14 -9.33 -29.92 -6.96
CA LEU A 14 -8.74 -28.73 -6.34
C LEU A 14 -8.02 -27.94 -7.44
N CYS A 15 -8.60 -26.82 -7.86
CA CYS A 15 -7.87 -25.81 -8.62
C CYS A 15 -6.80 -25.21 -7.72
N LEU A 16 -5.55 -25.68 -7.88
CA LEU A 16 -4.38 -25.05 -7.28
C LEU A 16 -4.18 -23.69 -7.98
N ALA A 17 -4.48 -22.60 -7.27
CA ALA A 17 -4.12 -21.27 -7.72
C ALA A 17 -2.59 -21.19 -7.83
N ALA A 18 -2.08 -20.87 -9.02
CA ALA A 18 -0.66 -20.62 -9.22
C ALA A 18 -0.26 -19.37 -8.44
N SER A 19 0.43 -19.55 -7.31
CA SER A 19 1.06 -18.46 -6.58
C SER A 19 2.10 -17.81 -7.48
N ALA A 20 1.95 -16.51 -7.77
CA ALA A 20 2.97 -15.73 -8.46
C ALA A 20 4.30 -15.87 -7.71
N GLN A 21 5.28 -16.51 -8.35
CA GLN A 21 6.61 -16.72 -7.78
C GLN A 21 7.34 -15.37 -7.79
N ALA A 22 7.83 -14.91 -6.63
CA ALA A 22 8.68 -13.73 -6.54
C ALA A 22 10.02 -14.05 -7.26
N GLN A 23 10.33 -13.30 -8.32
CA GLN A 23 11.46 -13.63 -9.21
C GLN A 23 12.78 -12.97 -8.76
N THR A 24 12.72 -12.03 -7.83
CA THR A 24 13.84 -11.41 -7.09
C THR A 24 13.25 -10.79 -5.84
N VAL A 25 13.95 -10.80 -4.70
CA VAL A 25 13.40 -10.16 -3.49
C VAL A 25 13.61 -8.65 -3.62
N CYS A 26 12.54 -7.88 -3.51
CA CYS A 26 12.61 -6.43 -3.40
C CYS A 26 13.42 -6.00 -2.16
N SER A 27 13.93 -4.77 -2.17
CA SER A 27 14.56 -4.15 -1.01
C SER A 27 13.71 -2.99 -0.49
N VAL A 28 13.71 -2.80 0.82
CA VAL A 28 13.06 -1.64 1.44
C VAL A 28 13.70 -0.31 1.04
N THR A 29 14.93 -0.34 0.51
CA THR A 29 15.66 0.82 0.01
C THR A 29 15.43 1.11 -1.47
N ASP A 30 14.58 0.32 -2.15
CA ASP A 30 14.28 0.54 -3.57
C ASP A 30 13.47 1.83 -3.80
N ILE A 31 12.89 2.38 -2.73
CA ILE A 31 12.13 3.63 -2.74
C ILE A 31 12.59 4.56 -1.61
N THR A 32 12.37 5.86 -1.80
CA THR A 32 12.56 6.93 -0.80
C THR A 32 11.26 7.72 -0.67
N PRO A 33 10.74 7.96 0.55
CA PRO A 33 11.25 7.48 1.84
C PRO A 33 11.36 5.96 1.93
N THR A 34 12.35 5.47 2.68
CA THR A 34 12.62 4.03 2.80
C THR A 34 11.37 3.29 3.27
N ALA A 35 11.04 2.20 2.58
CA ALA A 35 9.91 1.38 2.96
C ALA A 35 10.16 0.70 4.32
N GLN A 36 9.09 0.30 4.99
CA GLN A 36 9.16 -0.57 6.16
C GLN A 36 9.19 -2.05 5.76
N ALA A 37 8.51 -2.39 4.66
CA ALA A 37 8.42 -3.74 4.13
C ALA A 37 8.15 -3.68 2.63
N CYS A 38 8.52 -4.75 1.94
CA CYS A 38 8.23 -4.92 0.54
C CYS A 38 7.91 -6.40 0.23
N ALA A 39 7.12 -6.60 -0.82
CA ALA A 39 6.81 -7.91 -1.39
C ALA A 39 6.79 -7.72 -2.89
N GLY A 40 7.64 -8.40 -3.65
CA GLY A 40 7.80 -7.91 -5.00
C GLY A 40 8.77 -8.61 -5.91
N PHE A 41 8.93 -7.89 -7.02
CA PHE A 41 9.42 -8.35 -8.32
C PHE A 41 8.74 -9.63 -8.79
N TYR A 42 7.42 -9.62 -8.69
CA TYR A 42 6.57 -10.58 -9.37
C TYR A 42 6.64 -10.32 -10.87
N ASN A 43 6.70 -11.39 -11.67
CA ASN A 43 6.83 -11.28 -13.11
C ASN A 43 5.67 -10.51 -13.76
N GLY A 44 6.01 -9.60 -14.67
CA GLY A 44 5.06 -8.84 -15.47
C GLY A 44 4.50 -7.59 -14.79
N ASN A 45 3.59 -6.93 -15.50
CA ASN A 45 2.84 -5.79 -15.01
C ASN A 45 1.55 -6.23 -14.34
N LEU A 46 1.55 -6.26 -13.00
CA LEU A 46 0.39 -6.62 -12.19
C LEU A 46 -0.54 -5.44 -11.90
N LEU A 47 -0.33 -4.27 -12.49
CA LEU A 47 -1.07 -3.05 -12.18
C LEU A 47 -2.13 -2.75 -13.26
N ASN A 48 -2.80 -3.75 -13.85
CA ASN A 48 -3.74 -3.56 -14.97
C ASN A 48 -5.20 -3.93 -14.66
N GLY A 49 -5.51 -4.29 -13.41
CA GLY A 49 -6.89 -4.57 -12.95
C GLY A 49 -7.51 -5.86 -13.51
N SER A 50 -6.76 -6.71 -14.20
CA SER A 50 -7.26 -8.02 -14.64
C SER A 50 -7.50 -8.96 -13.44
N PRO A 51 -8.39 -9.96 -13.51
CA PRO A 51 -8.65 -10.84 -12.37
C PRO A 51 -7.41 -11.55 -11.79
N ALA A 52 -6.45 -11.91 -12.65
CA ALA A 52 -5.19 -12.49 -12.23
C ALA A 52 -4.31 -11.47 -11.48
N ASP A 53 -4.26 -10.23 -11.99
CA ASP A 53 -3.54 -9.12 -11.37
C ASP A 53 -4.15 -8.78 -10.00
N LEU A 54 -5.47 -8.69 -9.89
CA LEU A 54 -6.15 -8.42 -8.61
C LEU A 54 -5.81 -9.48 -7.57
N THR A 55 -5.81 -10.76 -7.98
CA THR A 55 -5.42 -11.87 -7.09
C THR A 55 -3.98 -11.72 -6.62
N ALA A 56 -3.06 -11.38 -7.51
CA ALA A 56 -1.66 -11.18 -7.18
C ALA A 56 -1.43 -9.96 -6.28
N GLN A 57 -2.10 -8.83 -6.58
CA GLN A 57 -2.08 -7.61 -5.78
C GLN A 57 -2.61 -7.86 -4.36
N THR A 58 -3.79 -8.47 -4.21
CA THR A 58 -4.35 -8.80 -2.89
C THR A 58 -3.44 -9.74 -2.10
N SER A 59 -2.82 -10.73 -2.76
CA SER A 59 -1.88 -11.65 -2.11
C SER A 59 -0.60 -10.95 -1.64
N ALA A 60 -0.02 -10.09 -2.49
CA ALA A 60 1.19 -9.33 -2.14
C ALA A 60 0.94 -8.32 -1.02
N LEU A 61 -0.20 -7.62 -1.06
CA LEU A 61 -0.59 -6.67 -0.02
C LEU A 61 -0.87 -7.37 1.32
N ALA A 62 -1.45 -8.56 1.29
CA ALA A 62 -1.65 -9.36 2.50
C ALA A 62 -0.33 -9.74 3.19
N LEU A 63 0.73 -10.02 2.42
CA LEU A 63 2.08 -10.25 2.97
C LEU A 63 2.65 -9.01 3.68
N LEU A 64 2.20 -7.82 3.28
CA LEU A 64 2.58 -6.54 3.90
C LEU A 64 1.67 -6.16 5.08
N GLY A 65 0.68 -7.00 5.41
CA GLY A 65 -0.29 -6.76 6.48
C GLY A 65 -1.48 -5.90 6.06
N PHE A 66 -1.76 -5.76 4.76
CA PHE A 66 -2.90 -5.02 4.24
C PHE A 66 -3.90 -5.94 3.52
N ALA A 67 -5.10 -6.04 4.09
CA ALA A 67 -6.21 -6.74 3.45
C ALA A 67 -6.92 -5.80 2.48
N TRP A 68 -6.52 -5.84 1.20
CA TRP A 68 -7.14 -5.06 0.14
C TRP A 68 -8.39 -5.77 -0.43
N ASP A 69 -9.45 -5.00 -0.72
CA ASP A 69 -10.75 -5.49 -1.19
C ASP A 69 -10.77 -5.88 -2.68
N GLY A 70 -9.69 -5.61 -3.42
CA GLY A 70 -9.60 -5.89 -4.85
C GLY A 70 -10.27 -4.83 -5.74
N ASN A 71 -10.76 -3.72 -5.18
CA ASN A 71 -11.42 -2.68 -5.95
C ASN A 71 -10.41 -1.76 -6.66
N PHE A 72 -9.96 -2.17 -7.85
CA PHE A 72 -9.00 -1.41 -8.65
C PHE A 72 -9.55 -0.09 -9.21
N ASN A 73 -10.87 0.15 -9.17
CA ASN A 73 -11.43 1.46 -9.53
C ASN A 73 -11.30 2.48 -8.39
N GLY A 74 -10.99 2.03 -7.18
CA GLY A 74 -10.85 2.89 -6.00
C GLY A 74 -9.40 3.29 -5.67
N VAL A 75 -8.43 2.84 -6.47
CA VAL A 75 -7.01 3.16 -6.25
C VAL A 75 -6.58 4.33 -7.13
N GLU A 76 -5.58 5.07 -6.66
CA GLU A 76 -4.93 6.07 -7.52
C GLU A 76 -3.85 5.38 -8.35
N LYS A 77 -3.86 5.64 -9.67
CA LYS A 77 -2.88 5.07 -10.60
C LYS A 77 -2.12 6.18 -11.32
N VAL A 78 -0.80 6.06 -11.33
CA VAL A 78 0.10 6.92 -12.10
C VAL A 78 0.60 6.12 -13.31
N GLU A 79 0.41 6.64 -14.50
CA GLU A 79 0.76 6.00 -15.78
C GLU A 79 1.85 6.77 -16.52
N GLY A 80 2.49 6.13 -17.49
CA GLY A 80 3.39 6.82 -18.41
C GLY A 80 4.66 7.34 -17.75
N LEU A 81 5.18 6.61 -16.75
CA LEU A 81 6.39 7.03 -16.02
C LEU A 81 7.67 6.98 -16.89
N ASN A 82 7.70 6.16 -17.95
CA ASN A 82 8.76 6.14 -18.97
C ASN A 82 10.20 6.07 -18.40
N GLY A 83 10.41 5.30 -17.32
CA GLY A 83 11.70 5.18 -16.64
C GLY A 83 11.99 6.27 -15.60
N SER A 84 11.00 7.10 -15.25
CA SER A 84 11.15 8.12 -14.22
C SER A 84 11.57 7.51 -12.88
N GLN A 85 12.53 8.15 -12.21
CA GLN A 85 12.90 7.81 -10.83
C GLN A 85 12.06 8.57 -9.82
N THR A 86 11.11 9.41 -10.24
CA THR A 86 10.20 10.12 -9.34
C THR A 86 8.76 9.80 -9.74
N VAL A 87 7.96 9.44 -8.75
CA VAL A 87 6.53 9.18 -8.90
C VAL A 87 5.79 10.14 -8.01
N ASP A 88 4.95 10.96 -8.60
CA ASP A 88 4.14 11.97 -7.93
C ASP A 88 2.69 11.48 -7.85
N PHE A 89 2.20 11.26 -6.63
CA PHE A 89 0.81 10.93 -6.36
C PHE A 89 0.03 12.22 -6.10
N THR A 90 -1.13 12.34 -6.72
CA THR A 90 -2.08 13.43 -6.46
C THR A 90 -2.56 13.41 -5.00
N THR A 91 -2.71 12.22 -4.41
CA THR A 91 -3.02 12.05 -2.99
C THR A 91 -1.76 12.27 -2.15
N LEU A 92 -1.84 13.13 -1.14
CA LEU A 92 -0.81 13.26 -0.12
C LEU A 92 -0.77 12.00 0.77
N LEU A 93 0.30 11.21 0.68
CA LEU A 93 0.52 10.05 1.54
C LEU A 93 0.87 10.54 2.95
N GLN A 94 0.23 9.95 3.95
CA GLN A 94 0.39 10.22 5.37
C GLN A 94 0.39 8.89 6.12
N GLY A 95 1.12 8.83 7.23
CA GLY A 95 1.25 7.63 8.04
C GLY A 95 1.56 6.38 7.21
N ILE A 96 1.00 5.23 7.61
CA ILE A 96 1.19 3.98 6.87
C ILE A 96 0.49 4.04 5.51
N SER A 97 1.28 3.90 4.46
CA SER A 97 0.83 3.91 3.07
C SER A 97 1.28 2.66 2.33
N TYR A 98 0.47 2.24 1.36
CA TYR A 98 0.71 1.06 0.54
C TYR A 98 0.75 1.44 -0.94
N VAL A 99 1.89 1.22 -1.58
CA VAL A 99 2.12 1.58 -2.97
C VAL A 99 2.67 0.38 -3.74
N ALA A 100 2.50 0.38 -5.05
CA ALA A 100 3.18 -0.55 -5.93
C ALA A 100 3.75 0.16 -7.15
N PHE A 101 4.82 -0.41 -7.68
CA PHE A 101 5.51 0.07 -8.87
C PHE A 101 5.74 -1.09 -9.83
N HIS A 102 5.40 -0.87 -11.09
CA HIS A 102 5.81 -1.73 -12.17
C HIS A 102 7.05 -1.17 -12.84
N PHE A 103 8.04 -2.04 -13.06
CA PHE A 103 9.27 -1.77 -13.79
C PHE A 103 9.25 -2.55 -15.09
N GLY A 104 9.58 -1.88 -16.20
CA GLY A 104 9.72 -2.51 -17.50
C GLY A 104 11.12 -3.08 -17.71
N ASN A 105 11.35 -3.67 -18.89
CA ASN A 105 12.67 -4.20 -19.30
C ASN A 105 13.72 -3.10 -19.63
N GLY A 106 13.50 -1.86 -19.18
CA GLY A 106 14.45 -0.76 -19.37
C GLY A 106 15.77 -0.97 -18.61
N GLN A 107 16.81 -0.24 -19.01
CA GLN A 107 18.10 -0.30 -18.32
C GLN A 107 17.97 0.16 -16.86
N GLY A 108 18.63 -0.56 -15.93
CA GLY A 108 18.78 -0.14 -14.52
C GLY A 108 17.64 -0.51 -13.58
N GLY A 109 16.83 -1.53 -13.88
CA GLY A 109 15.77 -2.04 -13.01
C GLY A 109 15.74 -3.56 -12.85
N PRO A 110 14.76 -4.10 -12.10
CA PRO A 110 14.60 -5.53 -11.81
C PRO A 110 14.13 -6.39 -13.02
N GLY A 111 13.97 -5.78 -14.20
CA GLY A 111 13.28 -6.36 -15.36
C GLY A 111 11.77 -6.12 -15.32
N ASN A 112 11.03 -6.72 -16.26
CA ASN A 112 9.57 -6.66 -16.35
C ASN A 112 8.91 -7.28 -15.10
N ALA A 113 8.70 -6.48 -14.06
CA ALA A 113 8.24 -6.97 -12.77
C ALA A 113 7.50 -5.89 -11.95
N THR A 114 6.64 -6.33 -11.04
CA THR A 114 5.91 -5.47 -10.10
C THR A 114 6.33 -5.72 -8.66
N ALA A 115 6.55 -4.65 -7.90
CA ALA A 115 6.83 -4.71 -6.47
C ALA A 115 5.86 -3.84 -5.67
N PHE A 116 5.54 -4.30 -4.46
CA PHE A 116 4.62 -3.67 -3.51
C PHE A 116 5.41 -3.27 -2.27
N TYR A 117 5.06 -2.12 -1.70
CA TYR A 117 5.75 -1.51 -0.58
C TYR A 117 4.75 -1.02 0.46
N ARG A 118 5.12 -1.21 1.74
CA ARG A 118 4.54 -0.50 2.87
C ARG A 118 5.55 0.51 3.35
N LEU A 119 5.17 1.78 3.43
CA LEU A 119 6.01 2.85 3.96
C LEU A 119 5.26 3.65 5.02
N ASP A 120 6.00 4.39 5.83
CA ASP A 120 5.44 5.44 6.69
C ASP A 120 5.80 6.80 6.08
N ALA A 121 4.81 7.48 5.53
CA ALA A 121 4.94 8.80 4.94
C ALA A 121 4.94 9.92 5.99
N GLY A 122 4.82 9.58 7.28
CA GLY A 122 4.84 10.54 8.38
C GLY A 122 3.76 11.59 8.23
N ALA A 123 4.16 12.87 8.27
CA ALA A 123 3.27 14.02 8.19
C ALA A 123 2.84 14.40 6.74
N GLY A 124 3.35 13.72 5.71
CA GLY A 124 3.00 14.04 4.33
C GLY A 124 4.16 13.85 3.35
N VAL A 125 4.00 12.96 2.36
CA VAL A 125 4.79 12.92 1.12
C VAL A 125 3.86 12.64 -0.05
N ASP A 126 4.06 13.26 -1.19
CA ASP A 126 3.33 13.01 -2.45
C ASP A 126 4.27 12.46 -3.52
N VAL A 127 5.55 12.86 -3.48
CA VAL A 127 6.60 12.34 -4.36
C VAL A 127 7.42 11.24 -3.70
N LEU A 128 7.47 10.07 -4.35
CA LEU A 128 8.37 8.97 -4.03
C LEU A 128 9.50 8.89 -5.06
N THR A 129 10.73 8.71 -4.59
CA THR A 129 11.89 8.46 -5.45
C THR A 129 12.19 6.98 -5.53
N LEU A 130 12.47 6.46 -6.72
CA LEU A 130 12.80 5.07 -7.01
C LEU A 130 14.31 4.93 -7.25
N ALA A 131 14.89 3.82 -6.80
CA ALA A 131 16.28 3.48 -7.06
C ALA A 131 16.54 3.03 -8.51
N TYR A 132 15.48 2.82 -9.29
CA TYR A 132 15.53 2.28 -10.65
C TYR A 132 14.94 3.25 -11.65
N ASN A 133 15.64 3.45 -12.77
CA ASN A 133 15.20 4.25 -13.91
C ASN A 133 14.42 3.42 -14.95
N ALA A 134 13.55 2.53 -14.47
CA ALA A 134 12.80 1.58 -15.30
C ALA A 134 11.29 1.56 -15.02
N SER A 135 10.78 2.50 -14.23
CA SER A 135 9.36 2.55 -13.87
C SER A 135 8.46 2.76 -15.08
N SER A 136 7.28 2.14 -15.06
CA SER A 136 6.28 2.25 -16.13
C SER A 136 4.96 2.78 -15.61
N ASN A 137 4.48 2.24 -14.50
CA ASN A 137 3.32 2.76 -13.78
C ASN A 137 3.39 2.43 -12.28
N ALA A 138 2.56 3.12 -11.51
CA ALA A 138 2.48 2.99 -10.07
C ALA A 138 1.02 3.05 -9.59
N VAL A 139 0.77 2.48 -8.41
CA VAL A 139 -0.54 2.48 -7.76
C VAL A 139 -0.38 2.83 -6.29
N LEU A 140 -1.27 3.69 -5.77
CA LEU A 140 -1.47 3.92 -4.34
C LEU A 140 -2.78 3.25 -3.91
N TYR A 141 -2.67 2.28 -3.00
CA TYR A 141 -3.81 1.49 -2.52
C TYR A 141 -4.50 2.10 -1.30
N SER A 142 -3.72 2.66 -0.39
CA SER A 142 -4.22 3.22 0.86
C SER A 142 -3.15 4.11 1.48
N THR A 143 -3.62 5.14 2.19
CA THR A 143 -2.82 6.00 3.05
C THR A 143 -3.56 6.24 4.35
N GLN A 144 -2.87 6.20 5.49
CA GLN A 144 -3.49 6.46 6.77
C GLN A 144 -3.49 7.96 7.04
N VAL A 145 -4.66 8.58 7.01
CA VAL A 145 -4.79 9.96 7.49
C VAL A 145 -4.71 9.95 9.01
N THR A 146 -3.64 10.50 9.58
CA THR A 146 -3.60 10.72 11.03
C THR A 146 -4.55 11.87 11.33
N ALA A 147 -5.69 11.56 11.96
CA ALA A 147 -6.61 12.59 12.40
C ALA A 147 -5.88 13.45 13.45
N VAL A 148 -5.55 14.69 13.08
CA VAL A 148 -5.13 15.69 14.05
C VAL A 148 -6.29 15.87 15.04
N PRO A 149 -6.07 15.77 16.37
CA PRO A 149 -7.14 15.96 17.33
C PRO A 149 -7.88 17.26 17.05
N GLU A 150 -9.19 17.14 16.80
CA GLU A 150 -10.07 18.20 16.33
C GLU A 150 -9.82 19.54 17.07
N PRO A 151 -9.90 20.69 16.37
CA PRO A 151 -9.70 22.03 16.95
C PRO A 151 -10.60 22.31 18.17
N GLN A 152 -11.71 21.58 18.29
CA GLN A 152 -12.61 21.61 19.43
C GLN A 152 -11.93 21.16 20.73
N THR A 153 -11.03 20.18 20.70
CA THR A 153 -10.28 19.74 21.89
C THR A 153 -9.38 20.85 22.42
N TYR A 154 -8.70 21.55 21.51
CA TYR A 154 -7.91 22.74 21.86
C TYR A 154 -8.79 23.88 22.34
N ALA A 155 -9.94 24.12 21.71
CA ALA A 155 -10.90 25.14 22.13
C ALA A 155 -11.47 24.83 23.53
N LEU A 156 -11.76 23.57 23.86
CA LEU A 156 -12.24 23.17 25.19
C LEU A 156 -11.15 23.28 26.26
N MET A 157 -9.89 22.94 25.93
CA MET A 157 -8.75 23.17 26.81
C MET A 157 -8.55 24.66 27.10
N LEU A 158 -8.60 25.49 26.06
CA LEU A 158 -8.48 26.95 26.17
C LEU A 158 -9.68 27.58 26.90
N ALA A 159 -10.90 27.09 26.65
CA ALA A 159 -12.09 27.52 27.37
C ALA A 159 -12.00 27.16 28.85
N GLY A 160 -11.54 25.95 29.18
CA GLY A 160 -11.29 25.53 30.56
C GLY A 160 -10.29 26.44 31.27
N LEU A 161 -9.16 26.75 30.62
CA LEU A 161 -8.17 27.68 31.14
C LEU A 161 -8.71 29.11 31.27
N GLY A 162 -9.53 29.56 30.31
CA GLY A 162 -10.19 30.86 30.35
C GLY A 162 -11.14 31.01 31.54
N VAL A 163 -11.95 29.99 31.83
CA VAL A 163 -12.83 29.95 33.00
C VAL A 163 -12.03 30.00 34.30
N MET A 164 -10.96 29.21 34.41
CA MET A 164 -10.10 29.19 35.60
C MET A 164 -9.40 30.54 35.83
N GLY A 165 -8.90 31.17 34.77
CA GLY A 165 -8.32 32.52 34.83
C GLY A 165 -9.33 33.58 35.28
N PHE A 166 -10.57 33.51 34.77
CA PHE A 166 -11.65 34.41 35.18
C PHE A 166 -12.07 34.23 36.64
N MET A 167 -12.14 32.99 37.15
CA MET A 167 -12.43 32.75 38.56
C MET A 167 -11.31 33.27 39.47
N ALA A 168 -10.04 33.11 39.07
CA ALA A 168 -8.89 33.62 39.81
C ALA A 168 -8.85 35.15 39.88
N SER A 169 -9.24 35.86 38.81
CA SER A 169 -9.29 37.32 38.80
C SER A 169 -10.36 37.88 39.75
N ARG A 170 -11.54 37.25 39.80
CA ARG A 170 -12.63 37.64 40.73
C ARG A 170 -12.24 37.53 42.19
N ARG A 171 -11.39 36.56 42.56
CA ARG A 171 -10.92 36.36 43.94
C ARG A 171 -9.89 37.39 44.40
N ARG A 172 -9.27 38.14 43.49
CA ARG A 172 -8.33 39.22 43.83
C ARG A 172 -9.01 40.58 43.99
N GLN A 173 -10.27 40.69 43.57
CA GLN A 173 -11.06 41.92 43.63
C GLN A 173 -12.00 41.98 44.84
N ALA A 174 -12.05 40.90 45.62
CA ALA A 174 -12.72 40.80 46.92
C ALA A 174 -11.65 40.71 48.02
#